data_AF-X1SWK6-F1
#
_entry.id   AF-X1SWK6-F1
#
_cell.length_a   1.000
_cell.length_b   1.000
_cell.length_c   1.000
_cell.angle_alpha   90.00
_cell.angle_beta   90.00
_cell.angle_gamma   90.00
#
_symmetry.space_group_name_H-M   'P 1'
#
loop_
_entity.id
_entity.type
_entity.pdbx_description
1 polymer ?
#
loop_
_entity_poly.entity_id
_entity_poly.type
_entity_poly.pdbx_seq_one_letter_code
_entity_poly.pdbx_strand_id
1 'polypeptide(L)'
;MKRLAIALSIILLLVIFSPCFSIIAQPTHIPHQNPATAKDSTELASLLLFYSNVFDLAAVRQYQDAQSLLDELEYANIPAELQNTIDSYTRLSSQLLTTVNNLESLLDEVSTLFSSEQVSDAKQKLNEAEAAIYSAQFLLEDIEAAANTLGNRLGILAAPAGSQIRLAYERLEENLHRVRQLINELNQLRESLG
;
A
#
# COMPACT_ATOMS: atom_id res chain seq x y z
N MET A 1 -29.68 60.62 27.75
CA MET A 1 -28.94 59.34 27.77
C MET A 1 -29.74 58.15 27.19
N LYS A 2 -31.04 57.98 27.48
CA LYS A 2 -31.85 56.85 26.97
C LYS A 2 -31.96 56.76 25.44
N ARG A 3 -32.06 57.88 24.71
CA ARG A 3 -32.15 57.89 23.24
C ARG A 3 -30.83 57.52 22.53
N LEU A 4 -29.69 57.85 23.14
CA LEU A 4 -28.37 57.47 22.62
C LEU A 4 -28.10 55.98 22.82
N ALA A 5 -28.52 55.40 23.94
CA ALA A 5 -28.41 53.96 24.19
C ALA A 5 -29.23 53.13 23.19
N ILE A 6 -30.42 53.59 22.83
CA ILE A 6 -31.28 52.92 21.84
C ILE A 6 -30.67 53.01 20.44
N ALA A 7 -30.14 54.16 20.05
CA ALA A 7 -29.47 54.32 18.75
C ALA A 7 -28.21 53.43 18.64
N LEU A 8 -27.41 53.34 19.70
CA LEU A 8 -26.23 52.47 19.72
C LEU A 8 -26.60 50.98 19.62
N SER A 9 -27.69 50.57 20.27
CA SER A 9 -28.15 49.18 20.24
C SER A 9 -28.66 48.76 18.85
N ILE A 10 -29.25 49.67 18.07
CA ILE A 10 -29.71 49.40 16.71
C ILE A 10 -28.51 49.29 15.75
N ILE A 11 -27.50 50.15 15.90
CA ILE A 11 -26.27 50.10 15.10
C ILE A 11 -25.48 48.82 15.39
N LEU A 12 -25.40 48.40 16.66
CA LEU A 12 -24.74 47.15 17.04
C LEU A 12 -25.46 45.91 16.48
N LEU A 13 -26.80 45.93 16.42
CA LEU A 13 -27.58 44.83 15.83
C LEU A 13 -27.37 44.74 14.31
N LEU A 14 -27.22 45.87 13.61
CA LEU A 14 -27.02 45.91 12.16
C LEU A 14 -25.64 45.38 11.72
N VAL A 15 -24.61 45.51 12.58
CA VAL A 15 -23.25 45.01 12.31
C VAL A 15 -23.16 43.49 12.45
N ILE A 16 -23.96 42.87 13.34
CA ILE A 16 -23.93 41.42 13.56
C ILE A 16 -24.60 40.64 12.41
N PHE A 17 -25.55 41.26 11.69
CA PHE A 17 -26.23 40.65 10.54
C PHE A 17 -25.54 40.91 9.18
N SER A 18 -24.35 41.52 9.16
CA SER A 18 -23.70 42.02 7.94
C SER A 18 -22.42 41.28 7.48
N PRO A 19 -22.39 39.93 7.50
CA PRO A 19 -21.62 39.24 6.47
C PRO A 19 -22.37 38.01 5.90
N CYS A 20 -23.59 38.19 5.40
CA CYS A 20 -24.25 37.17 4.55
C CYS A 20 -24.26 37.52 3.05
N PHE A 21 -23.65 38.62 2.62
CA PHE A 21 -23.65 39.02 1.22
C PHE A 21 -22.25 39.38 0.72
N SER A 22 -21.44 38.35 0.52
CA SER A 22 -20.34 38.34 -0.46
C SER A 22 -19.99 36.91 -0.85
N ILE A 23 -20.99 36.15 -1.31
CA ILE A 23 -20.72 35.07 -2.27
C ILE A 23 -20.79 35.75 -3.63
N ILE A 24 -19.67 36.31 -4.07
CA ILE A 24 -19.47 36.56 -5.49
C ILE A 24 -19.41 35.16 -6.09
N ALA A 25 -20.51 34.74 -6.73
CA ALA A 25 -20.50 33.62 -7.64
C ALA A 25 -19.53 33.99 -8.78
N GLN A 26 -18.25 33.67 -8.61
CA GLN A 26 -17.36 33.53 -9.75
C GLN A 26 -18.00 32.47 -10.64
N PRO A 27 -18.10 32.69 -11.95
CA PRO A 27 -18.32 31.57 -12.85
C PRO A 27 -17.06 30.72 -12.74
N THR A 28 -17.05 29.74 -11.83
CA THR A 28 -16.18 28.59 -11.94
C THR A 28 -16.64 27.84 -13.18
N HIS A 29 -16.22 28.34 -14.34
CA HIS A 29 -16.07 27.48 -15.50
C HIS A 29 -14.95 26.51 -15.12
N ILE A 30 -15.31 25.49 -14.35
CA ILE A 30 -14.52 24.28 -14.28
C ILE A 30 -14.48 23.84 -15.74
N PRO A 31 -13.33 23.79 -16.41
CA PRO A 31 -13.28 23.23 -17.75
C PRO A 31 -13.81 21.81 -17.61
N HIS A 32 -14.98 21.53 -18.18
CA HIS A 32 -15.46 20.16 -18.26
C HIS A 32 -14.47 19.44 -19.17
N GLN A 33 -13.51 18.74 -18.56
CA GLN A 33 -12.65 17.82 -19.29
C GLN A 33 -13.58 16.82 -19.96
N ASN A 34 -13.44 16.70 -21.27
CA ASN A 34 -14.19 15.71 -22.03
C ASN A 34 -13.82 14.34 -21.43
N PRO A 35 -14.78 13.52 -20.95
CA PRO A 35 -14.48 12.24 -20.29
C PRO A 35 -13.61 11.33 -21.16
N ALA A 36 -13.73 11.45 -22.49
CA ALA A 36 -12.90 10.73 -23.45
C ALA A 36 -11.41 11.19 -23.52
N THR A 37 -11.04 12.24 -22.78
CA THR A 37 -9.67 12.83 -22.75
C THR A 37 -9.11 13.00 -21.34
N ALA A 38 -9.89 12.69 -20.29
CA ALA A 38 -9.37 12.66 -18.93
C ALA A 38 -8.47 11.43 -18.80
N LYS A 39 -7.15 11.64 -18.71
CA LYS A 39 -6.20 10.53 -18.53
C LYS A 39 -6.37 9.99 -17.10
N ASP A 40 -6.70 8.71 -16.98
CA ASP A 40 -7.10 7.97 -15.77
C ASP A 40 -6.02 7.87 -14.67
N SER A 41 -5.50 9.00 -14.20
CA SER A 41 -4.60 9.05 -13.04
C SER A 41 -5.21 8.41 -11.78
N THR A 42 -6.55 8.44 -11.68
CA THR A 42 -7.33 7.78 -10.62
C THR A 42 -7.24 6.25 -10.69
N GLU A 43 -7.22 5.68 -11.89
CA GLU A 43 -7.14 4.22 -12.09
C GLU A 43 -5.75 3.68 -11.75
N LEU A 44 -4.71 4.45 -12.10
CA LEU A 44 -3.31 4.12 -11.81
C LEU A 44 -2.99 4.23 -10.31
N ALA A 45 -3.51 5.26 -9.63
CA ALA A 45 -3.38 5.37 -8.17
C ALA A 45 -4.10 4.21 -7.46
N SER A 46 -5.24 3.77 -8.00
CA SER A 46 -5.99 2.62 -7.45
C SER A 46 -5.21 1.32 -7.55
N LEU A 47 -4.44 1.11 -8.62
CA LEU A 47 -3.58 -0.07 -8.77
C LEU A 47 -2.43 -0.09 -7.76
N LEU A 48 -1.80 1.05 -7.48
CA LEU A 48 -0.78 1.16 -6.43
C LEU A 48 -1.37 0.91 -5.04
N LEU A 49 -2.56 1.45 -4.77
CA LEU A 49 -3.28 1.20 -3.52
C LEU A 49 -3.67 -0.28 -3.37
N PHE A 50 -4.07 -0.93 -4.46
CA PHE A 50 -4.37 -2.36 -4.48
C PHE A 50 -3.17 -3.18 -3.99
N TYR A 51 -1.99 -2.99 -4.61
CA TYR A 51 -0.78 -3.69 -4.16
C TYR A 51 -0.36 -3.29 -2.75
N SER A 52 -0.52 -2.01 -2.39
CA SER A 52 -0.28 -1.56 -1.03
C SER A 52 -1.12 -2.34 -0.02
N ASN A 53 -2.41 -2.60 -0.30
CA ASN A 53 -3.28 -3.40 0.56
C ASN A 53 -2.85 -4.88 0.62
N VAL A 54 -2.42 -5.46 -0.50
CA VAL A 54 -1.85 -6.82 -0.52
C VAL A 54 -0.66 -6.93 0.44
N PHE A 55 0.29 -5.99 0.36
CA PHE A 55 1.46 -6.02 1.23
C PHE A 55 1.18 -5.59 2.68
N ASP A 56 0.12 -4.81 2.92
CA ASP A 56 -0.35 -4.54 4.28
C ASP A 56 -0.83 -5.83 4.96
N LEU A 57 -1.65 -6.63 4.26
CA LEU A 57 -2.11 -7.95 4.71
C LEU A 57 -0.93 -8.89 4.94
N ALA A 58 0.02 -8.93 4.01
CA ALA A 58 1.23 -9.73 4.15
C ALA A 58 2.06 -9.33 5.39
N ALA A 59 2.22 -8.03 5.63
CA ALA A 59 2.97 -7.50 6.77
C ALA A 59 2.32 -7.86 8.12
N VAL A 60 1.02 -8.13 8.15
CA VAL A 60 0.30 -8.62 9.34
C VAL A 60 0.05 -10.13 9.31
N ARG A 61 0.82 -10.87 8.48
CA ARG A 61 0.83 -12.34 8.39
C ARG A 61 -0.48 -12.94 7.85
N GLN A 62 -1.29 -12.16 7.15
CA GLN A 62 -2.52 -12.61 6.49
C GLN A 62 -2.26 -13.02 5.04
N TYR A 63 -1.39 -14.02 4.82
CA TYR A 63 -0.93 -14.39 3.48
C TYR A 63 -2.03 -14.95 2.57
N GLN A 64 -2.97 -15.70 3.14
CA GLN A 64 -4.11 -16.26 2.38
C GLN A 64 -5.08 -15.15 1.93
N ASP A 65 -5.34 -14.17 2.78
CA ASP A 65 -6.17 -13.01 2.43
C ASP A 65 -5.45 -12.15 1.39
N ALA A 66 -4.13 -11.96 1.54
CA ALA A 66 -3.31 -11.25 0.56
C ALA A 66 -3.29 -11.94 -0.81
N GLN A 67 -3.20 -13.28 -0.84
CA GLN A 67 -3.26 -14.06 -2.07
C GLN A 67 -4.65 -13.98 -2.71
N SER A 68 -5.71 -14.12 -1.91
CA SER A 68 -7.08 -14.00 -2.39
C SER A 68 -7.33 -12.61 -3.00
N LEU A 69 -6.81 -11.56 -2.37
CA LEU A 69 -6.88 -10.20 -2.90
C LEU A 69 -6.10 -10.08 -4.22
N LEU A 70 -4.90 -10.67 -4.34
CA LEU A 70 -4.13 -10.70 -5.60
C LEU A 70 -4.91 -11.40 -6.73
N ASP A 71 -5.60 -12.49 -6.42
CA ASP A 71 -6.36 -13.27 -7.41
C ASP A 71 -7.54 -12.46 -7.98
N GLU A 72 -8.09 -11.49 -7.25
CA GLU A 72 -9.12 -10.57 -7.77
C GLU A 72 -8.63 -9.73 -8.95
N LEU A 73 -7.31 -9.54 -9.10
CA LEU A 73 -6.72 -8.76 -10.19
C LEU A 73 -6.94 -9.40 -11.56
N GLU A 74 -7.22 -10.71 -11.62
CA GLU A 74 -7.57 -11.41 -12.87
C GLU A 74 -8.79 -10.77 -13.56
N TYR A 75 -9.67 -10.13 -12.79
CA TYR A 75 -10.89 -9.50 -13.29
C TYR A 75 -10.74 -7.99 -13.53
N ALA A 76 -9.57 -7.41 -13.29
CA ALA A 76 -9.33 -5.99 -13.48
C ALA A 76 -9.15 -5.65 -14.97
N ASN A 77 -9.73 -4.52 -15.39
CA ASN A 77 -9.53 -4.01 -16.75
C ASN A 77 -8.19 -3.26 -16.85
N ILE A 78 -7.10 -4.00 -17.06
CA ILE A 78 -5.76 -3.42 -17.11
C ILE A 78 -5.43 -2.97 -18.55
N PRO A 79 -4.94 -1.74 -18.75
CA PRO A 79 -4.48 -1.28 -20.06
C PRO A 79 -3.42 -2.22 -20.65
N ALA A 80 -3.54 -2.52 -21.95
CA ALA A 80 -2.65 -3.47 -22.64
C ALA A 80 -1.17 -3.08 -22.54
N GLU A 81 -0.88 -1.78 -22.44
CA GLU A 81 0.48 -1.25 -22.30
C GLU A 81 1.12 -1.59 -20.95
N LEU A 82 0.30 -1.87 -19.93
CA LEU A 82 0.73 -2.20 -18.57
C LEU A 82 0.65 -3.70 -18.26
N GLN A 83 -0.12 -4.47 -19.03
CA GLN A 83 -0.42 -5.88 -18.77
C GLN A 83 0.82 -6.71 -18.42
N ASN A 84 1.86 -6.71 -19.26
CA ASN A 84 3.11 -7.45 -19.00
C ASN A 84 3.81 -7.05 -17.68
N THR A 85 3.75 -5.76 -17.33
CA THR A 85 4.36 -5.26 -16.09
C THR A 85 3.57 -5.73 -14.88
N ILE A 86 2.25 -5.67 -14.97
CA ILE A 86 1.34 -6.11 -13.91
C ILE A 86 1.38 -7.62 -13.73
N ASP A 87 1.36 -8.40 -14.80
CA ASP A 87 1.46 -9.87 -14.72
C ASP A 87 2.75 -10.29 -14.02
N SER A 88 3.87 -9.63 -14.36
CA SER A 88 5.16 -9.88 -13.72
C SER A 88 5.14 -9.50 -12.23
N TYR A 89 4.57 -8.34 -11.89
CA TYR A 89 4.49 -7.85 -10.52
C TYR A 89 3.59 -8.74 -9.66
N THR A 90 2.43 -9.16 -10.17
CA THR A 90 1.50 -10.10 -9.52
C THR A 90 2.14 -11.46 -9.30
N ARG A 91 2.85 -11.99 -10.31
CA ARG A 91 3.57 -13.26 -10.17
C ARG A 91 4.63 -13.20 -9.08
N LEU A 92 5.45 -12.15 -9.05
CA LEU A 92 6.46 -11.96 -8.01
C LEU A 92 5.80 -11.83 -6.62
N SER A 93 4.72 -11.05 -6.53
CA SER A 93 3.97 -10.86 -5.28
C SER A 93 3.42 -12.20 -4.76
N SER A 94 2.78 -13.00 -5.61
CA SER A 94 2.25 -14.31 -5.24
C SER A 94 3.35 -15.29 -4.81
N GLN A 95 4.49 -15.28 -5.51
CA GLN A 95 5.67 -16.06 -5.12
C GLN A 95 6.16 -15.66 -3.73
N LEU A 96 6.28 -14.35 -3.46
CA LEU A 96 6.69 -13.86 -2.15
C LEU A 96 5.73 -14.30 -1.05
N LEU A 97 4.41 -14.12 -1.23
CA LEU A 97 3.41 -14.52 -0.24
C LEU A 97 3.50 -16.01 0.09
N THR A 98 3.62 -16.84 -0.95
CA THR A 98 3.77 -18.29 -0.78
C THR A 98 5.06 -18.64 -0.04
N THR A 99 6.17 -18.01 -0.40
CA THR A 99 7.47 -18.25 0.25
C THR A 99 7.45 -17.85 1.72
N VAL A 100 6.91 -16.67 2.06
CA VAL A 100 6.85 -16.20 3.46
C VAL A 100 5.89 -17.06 4.29
N ASN A 101 4.73 -17.45 3.74
CA ASN A 101 3.82 -18.38 4.41
C ASN A 101 4.48 -19.73 4.71
N ASN A 102 5.22 -20.29 3.74
CA ASN A 102 5.94 -21.55 3.93
C ASN A 102 7.08 -21.40 4.95
N LEU A 103 7.78 -20.27 4.96
CA LEU A 103 8.82 -19.98 5.95
C LEU A 103 8.26 -20.01 7.38
N GLU A 104 7.12 -19.36 7.63
CA GLU A 104 6.49 -19.41 8.95
C GLU A 104 6.12 -20.84 9.35
N SER A 105 5.48 -21.60 8.45
CA SER A 105 5.15 -23.00 8.69
C SER A 105 6.38 -23.84 9.05
N LEU A 106 7.51 -23.63 8.36
CA LEU A 106 8.76 -24.33 8.67
C LEU A 106 9.28 -23.99 10.06
N LEU A 107 9.22 -22.72 10.48
CA LEU A 107 9.69 -22.28 11.81
C LEU A 107 8.79 -22.78 12.94
N ASP A 108 7.48 -22.87 12.70
CA ASP A 108 6.52 -23.49 13.63
C ASP A 108 6.78 -25.00 13.78
N GLU A 109 7.06 -25.69 12.68
CA GLU A 109 7.47 -27.11 12.68
C GLU A 109 8.77 -27.32 13.46
N VAL A 110 9.79 -26.49 13.23
CA VAL A 110 11.07 -26.54 13.97
C VAL A 110 10.84 -26.42 15.47
N SER A 111 10.02 -25.45 15.89
CA SER A 111 9.70 -25.23 17.31
C SER A 111 9.01 -26.45 17.94
N THR A 112 8.15 -27.12 17.18
CA THR A 112 7.45 -28.35 17.60
C THR A 112 8.40 -29.55 17.70
N LEU A 113 9.31 -29.70 16.73
CA LEU A 113 10.30 -30.79 16.69
C LEU A 113 11.32 -30.69 17.82
N PHE A 114 11.78 -29.47 18.17
CA PHE A 114 12.62 -29.26 19.34
C PHE A 114 11.92 -29.64 20.64
N SER A 115 10.63 -29.31 20.76
CA SER A 115 9.80 -29.70 21.92
C SER A 115 9.61 -31.21 22.05
N SER A 116 9.83 -31.95 20.95
CA SER A 116 9.64 -33.41 20.87
C SER A 116 10.97 -34.19 20.80
N GLU A 117 12.10 -33.52 21.08
CA GLU A 117 13.47 -34.06 21.04
C GLU A 117 13.93 -34.62 19.67
N GLN A 118 13.23 -34.27 18.58
CA GLN A 118 13.55 -34.70 17.21
C GLN A 118 14.58 -33.77 16.55
N VAL A 119 15.77 -33.67 17.14
CA VAL A 119 16.80 -32.68 16.76
C VAL A 119 17.29 -32.82 15.32
N SER A 120 17.35 -34.04 14.78
CA SER A 120 17.77 -34.26 13.39
C SER A 120 16.79 -33.65 12.38
N ASP A 121 15.48 -33.88 12.61
CA ASP A 121 14.42 -33.38 11.74
C ASP A 121 14.32 -31.85 11.85
N ALA A 122 14.47 -31.30 13.07
CA ALA A 122 14.51 -29.86 13.31
C ALA A 122 15.64 -29.18 12.52
N LYS A 123 16.84 -29.77 12.48
CA LYS A 123 17.97 -29.26 11.70
C LYS A 123 17.71 -29.25 10.20
N GLN A 124 17.08 -30.29 9.67
CA GLN A 124 16.69 -30.32 8.26
C GLN A 124 15.72 -29.16 7.95
N LYS A 125 14.71 -28.98 8.79
CA LYS A 125 13.71 -27.92 8.64
C LYS A 125 14.30 -26.51 8.77
N LEU A 126 15.30 -26.31 9.62
CA LEU A 126 16.04 -25.05 9.70
C LEU A 126 16.79 -24.72 8.41
N ASN A 127 17.38 -25.71 7.74
CA ASN A 127 18.03 -25.52 6.44
C ASN A 127 17.01 -25.17 5.33
N GLU A 128 15.84 -25.81 5.36
CA GLU A 128 14.72 -25.46 4.47
C GLU A 128 14.24 -24.02 4.71
N ALA A 129 14.13 -23.61 5.98
CA ALA A 129 13.77 -22.24 6.37
C ALA A 129 14.82 -21.22 5.94
N GLU A 130 16.11 -21.55 6.05
CA GLU A 130 17.20 -20.70 5.54
C GLU A 130 17.08 -20.45 4.03
N ALA A 131 16.85 -21.51 3.24
CA ALA A 131 16.65 -21.36 1.80
C ALA A 131 15.41 -20.50 1.47
N ALA A 132 14.32 -20.65 2.24
CA ALA A 132 13.12 -19.85 2.08
C ALA A 132 13.35 -18.36 2.44
N ILE A 133 14.16 -18.06 3.46
CA ILE A 133 14.54 -16.67 3.82
C ILE A 133 15.27 -15.99 2.66
N TYR A 134 16.31 -16.62 2.12
CA TYR A 134 17.05 -16.05 0.98
C TYR A 134 16.11 -15.83 -0.22
N SER A 135 15.22 -16.80 -0.49
CA SER A 135 14.26 -16.67 -1.58
C SER A 135 13.29 -15.50 -1.37
N ALA A 136 12.76 -15.33 -0.15
CA ALA A 136 11.88 -14.22 0.18
C ALA A 136 12.58 -12.86 0.05
N GLN A 137 13.85 -12.77 0.48
CA GLN A 137 14.65 -11.55 0.35
C GLN A 137 14.85 -11.17 -1.12
N PHE A 138 15.26 -12.11 -1.98
CA PHE A 138 15.42 -11.86 -3.41
C PHE A 138 14.11 -11.46 -4.08
N LEU A 139 13.01 -12.15 -3.78
CA LEU A 139 11.69 -11.81 -4.33
C LEU A 139 11.26 -10.39 -3.92
N LEU A 140 11.51 -9.99 -2.68
CA LEU A 140 11.19 -8.64 -2.22
C LEU A 140 12.04 -7.58 -2.92
N GLU A 141 13.33 -7.83 -3.14
CA GLU A 141 14.19 -6.94 -3.93
C GLU A 141 13.69 -6.78 -5.37
N ASP A 142 13.30 -7.88 -6.01
CA ASP A 142 12.71 -7.87 -7.36
C ASP A 142 11.39 -7.08 -7.40
N ILE A 143 10.54 -7.23 -6.39
CA ILE A 143 9.28 -6.48 -6.26
C ILE A 143 9.56 -4.99 -6.09
N GLU A 144 10.51 -4.60 -5.24
CA GLU A 144 10.88 -3.19 -5.06
C GLU A 144 11.46 -2.58 -6.33
N ALA A 145 12.29 -3.33 -7.08
CA ALA A 145 12.79 -2.89 -8.38
C ALA A 145 11.65 -2.73 -9.41
N ALA A 146 10.69 -3.65 -9.40
CA ALA A 146 9.52 -3.57 -10.26
C ALA A 146 8.58 -2.41 -9.86
N ALA A 147 8.42 -2.13 -8.57
CA ALA A 147 7.64 -1.00 -8.04
C ALA A 147 8.27 0.32 -8.49
N ASN A 148 9.58 0.45 -8.37
CA ASN A 148 10.34 1.60 -8.89
C ASN A 148 10.14 1.79 -10.40
N THR A 149 10.20 0.70 -11.17
CA THR A 149 9.97 0.72 -12.62
C THR A 149 8.55 1.18 -12.95
N LEU A 150 7.55 0.68 -12.22
CA LEU A 150 6.16 1.08 -12.35
C LEU A 150 6.01 2.57 -11.99
N GLY A 151 6.55 3.02 -10.86
CA GLY A 151 6.49 4.42 -10.43
C GLY A 151 7.11 5.39 -11.43
N ASN A 152 8.22 5.00 -12.06
CA ASN A 152 8.84 5.77 -13.13
C ASN A 152 7.94 5.87 -14.38
N ARG A 153 7.33 4.74 -14.81
CA ARG A 153 6.39 4.72 -15.96
C ARG A 153 5.14 5.55 -15.70
N LEU A 154 4.67 5.56 -14.45
CA LEU A 154 3.52 6.33 -14.01
C LEU A 154 3.84 7.82 -13.79
N GLY A 155 5.11 8.23 -13.92
CA GLY A 155 5.52 9.63 -13.78
C GLY A 155 5.42 10.17 -12.36
N ILE A 156 5.52 9.29 -11.35
CA ILE A 156 5.30 9.64 -9.94
C ILE A 156 6.28 10.70 -9.44
N LEU A 157 7.52 10.66 -9.94
CA LEU A 157 8.56 11.66 -9.61
C LEU A 157 8.24 13.05 -10.18
N ALA A 158 7.48 13.13 -11.26
CA ALA A 158 7.03 14.39 -11.85
C ALA A 158 5.67 14.85 -11.28
N ALA A 159 4.97 13.99 -10.54
CA ALA A 159 3.68 14.30 -9.96
C ALA A 159 3.82 15.29 -8.78
N PRO A 160 2.87 16.22 -8.59
CA PRO A 160 2.92 17.13 -7.46
C PRO A 160 2.94 16.41 -6.11
N ALA A 161 3.75 16.91 -5.19
CA ALA A 161 3.19 17.59 -4.02
C ALA A 161 1.95 16.98 -3.32
N GLY A 162 1.88 15.71 -2.93
CA GLY A 162 0.68 15.16 -2.25
C GLY A 162 -0.47 14.79 -3.19
N SER A 163 -0.18 14.60 -4.48
CA SER A 163 -1.11 13.97 -5.42
C SER A 163 -1.44 12.53 -4.98
N GLN A 164 -2.64 12.05 -5.32
CA GLN A 164 -3.11 10.72 -4.95
C GLN A 164 -2.17 9.61 -5.39
N ILE A 165 -1.61 9.70 -6.60
CA ILE A 165 -0.67 8.69 -7.13
C ILE A 165 0.63 8.64 -6.34
N ARG A 166 1.12 9.78 -5.84
CA ARG A 166 2.33 9.84 -5.03
C ARG A 166 2.10 9.30 -3.63
N LEU A 167 0.97 9.65 -3.01
CA LEU A 167 0.57 9.10 -1.72
C LEU A 167 0.35 7.57 -1.79
N ALA A 168 -0.25 7.08 -2.87
CA ALA A 168 -0.43 5.65 -3.10
C ALA A 168 0.90 4.92 -3.23
N TYR A 169 1.88 5.52 -3.92
CA TYR A 169 3.22 4.97 -4.05
C TYR A 169 4.01 4.98 -2.74
N GLU A 170 4.00 6.10 -2.03
CA GLU A 170 4.65 6.23 -0.71
C GLU A 170 4.10 5.15 0.26
N ARG A 171 2.77 4.91 0.23
CA ARG A 171 2.13 3.85 1.03
C ARG A 171 2.52 2.44 0.58
N LEU A 172 2.71 2.22 -0.72
CA LEU A 172 3.21 0.94 -1.24
C LEU A 172 4.64 0.68 -0.73
N GLU A 173 5.53 1.67 -0.82
CA GLU A 173 6.91 1.56 -0.34
C GLU A 173 6.97 1.31 1.18
N GLU A 174 6.13 1.97 1.95
CA GLU A 174 6.01 1.75 3.40
C GLU A 174 5.61 0.29 3.71
N ASN A 175 4.64 -0.27 2.98
CA ASN A 175 4.21 -1.64 3.21
C ASN A 175 5.25 -2.67 2.76
N LEU A 176 5.98 -2.42 1.67
CA LEU A 176 7.13 -3.24 1.28
C LEU A 176 8.22 -3.23 2.36
N HIS A 177 8.49 -2.07 2.96
CA HIS A 177 9.40 -1.97 4.09
C HIS A 177 8.94 -2.80 5.29
N ARG A 178 7.64 -2.79 5.60
CA ARG A 178 7.08 -3.62 6.69
C ARG A 178 7.21 -5.12 6.39
N VAL A 179 7.01 -5.55 5.14
CA VAL A 179 7.27 -6.95 4.74
C VAL A 179 8.75 -7.31 4.88
N ARG A 180 9.67 -6.40 4.55
CA ARG A 180 11.12 -6.59 4.82
C ARG A 180 11.40 -6.80 6.30
N GLN A 181 10.80 -5.97 7.16
CA GLN A 181 10.95 -6.09 8.60
C GLN A 181 10.47 -7.46 9.10
N LEU A 182 9.30 -7.91 8.64
CA LEU A 182 8.77 -9.24 8.95
C LEU A 182 9.73 -10.37 8.52
N ILE A 183 10.28 -10.33 7.30
CA ILE A 183 11.26 -11.33 6.85
C ILE A 183 12.51 -11.33 7.73
N ASN A 184 12.98 -10.16 8.16
CA ASN A 184 14.11 -10.05 9.06
C ASN A 184 13.81 -10.61 10.46
N GLU A 185 12.60 -10.38 10.98
CA GLU A 185 12.14 -10.99 12.25
C GLU A 185 12.11 -12.52 12.15
N LEU A 186 11.62 -13.07 11.04
CA LEU A 186 11.61 -14.52 10.81
C LEU A 186 13.03 -15.08 10.70
N ASN A 187 13.97 -14.35 10.09
CA ASN A 187 15.37 -14.75 10.08
C ASN A 187 16.00 -14.75 11.48
N GLN A 188 15.70 -13.74 12.30
CA GLN A 188 16.16 -13.71 13.70
C GLN A 188 15.58 -14.87 14.51
N LEU A 189 14.31 -15.21 14.29
CA LEU A 189 13.69 -16.37 14.92
C LEU A 189 14.41 -17.66 14.51
N ARG A 190 14.66 -17.86 13.21
CA ARG A 190 15.45 -19.00 12.72
C ARG A 190 16.81 -19.09 13.41
N GLU A 191 17.55 -17.98 13.49
CA GLU A 191 18.86 -17.92 14.14
C GLU A 191 18.80 -18.27 15.64
N SER A 192 17.70 -17.94 16.32
CA SER A 192 17.51 -18.30 17.74
C SER A 192 17.18 -19.78 17.96
N LEU A 193 16.68 -20.45 16.91
CA LEU A 193 16.31 -21.88 16.93
C LEU A 193 17.46 -22.80 16.49
N GLY A 194 18.50 -22.28 15.83
CA GLY A 194 19.65 -23.06 15.34
C GLY A 194 20.82 -23.14 16.33
#